data_AF-A0A3D2PBE6-F1
#
_entry.id   AF-A0A3D2PBE6-F1
#
_cell.length_a   1.000
_cell.length_b   1.000
_cell.length_c   1.000
_cell.angle_alpha   90.00
_cell.angle_beta   90.00
_cell.angle_gamma   90.00
#
_symmetry.space_group_name_H-M   'P 1'
#
loop_
_entity.id
_entity.type
_entity.pdbx_description
1 polymer ?
#
loop_
_entity_poly.entity_id
_entity_poly.type
_entity_poly.pdbx_seq_one_letter_code
_entity_poly.pdbx_strand_id
1 'polypeptide(L)'
;NQMIDEKLLLQEAKKRKIEVTEREIRDGVNSEYFQAELKKQSLTEADFEKRVQDHLMVCKLIDTEVKLRLSIPDEQEIKNLYDQIVAVSRGITISDLSPEAQEKLTEMAKFFLRRDGKIGSYSKLKKELSEYIYRSDAEIVFEDFLKRLRSNATIEVAEIE
;
A
#
# COMPACT_ATOMS: atom_id res chain seq x y z
N ASN A 1 6.17 14.94 6.22
CA ASN A 1 6.62 14.28 4.98
C ASN A 1 5.50 14.02 4.00
N GLN A 2 4.36 13.42 4.37
CA GLN A 2 3.23 13.10 3.46
C GLN A 2 2.93 14.16 2.36
N MET A 3 2.78 15.45 2.71
CA MET A 3 2.52 16.52 1.72
C MET A 3 3.65 16.76 0.70
N ILE A 4 4.88 16.36 1.02
CA ILE A 4 6.03 16.33 0.09
C ILE A 4 5.89 15.11 -0.83
N ASP A 5 5.54 13.95 -0.26
CA ASP A 5 5.37 12.70 -1.01
C ASP A 5 4.23 12.80 -2.03
N GLU A 6 3.08 13.36 -1.63
CA GLU A 6 1.94 13.68 -2.50
C GLU A 6 2.34 14.62 -3.65
N LYS A 7 3.15 15.65 -3.37
CA LYS A 7 3.67 16.58 -4.40
C LYS A 7 4.64 15.87 -5.35
N LEU A 8 5.55 15.04 -4.85
CA LEU A 8 6.53 14.31 -5.65
C LEU A 8 5.85 13.28 -6.56
N LEU A 9 4.87 12.53 -6.03
CA LEU A 9 4.04 11.60 -6.79
C LEU A 9 3.27 12.34 -7.91
N LEU A 10 2.66 13.48 -7.60
CA LEU A 10 1.91 14.26 -8.58
C LEU A 10 2.80 14.89 -9.65
N GLN A 11 4.00 15.34 -9.30
CA GLN A 11 5.01 15.82 -10.24
C GLN A 11 5.50 14.70 -11.16
N GLU A 12 5.80 13.51 -10.63
CA GLU A 12 6.20 12.36 -11.43
C GLU A 12 5.06 11.86 -12.32
N ALA A 13 3.80 11.87 -11.85
CA ALA A 13 2.63 11.51 -12.67
C ALA A 13 2.45 12.46 -13.86
N LYS A 14 2.62 13.77 -13.64
CA LYS A 14 2.57 14.80 -14.69
C LYS A 14 3.76 14.69 -15.66
N LYS A 15 4.96 14.42 -15.15
CA LYS A 15 6.19 14.17 -15.94
C LYS A 15 6.10 12.91 -16.80
N ARG A 16 5.50 11.82 -16.29
CA ARG A 16 5.21 10.59 -17.04
C ARG A 16 3.97 10.67 -17.94
N LYS A 17 3.24 11.80 -17.93
CA LYS A 17 1.99 12.01 -18.67
C LYS A 17 0.93 10.92 -18.39
N ILE A 18 0.71 10.62 -17.11
CA ILE A 18 -0.36 9.70 -16.69
C ILE A 18 -1.70 10.37 -16.97
N GLU A 19 -2.51 9.79 -17.86
CA GLU A 19 -3.80 10.34 -18.26
C GLU A 19 -4.97 9.76 -17.45
N VAL A 20 -5.96 10.59 -17.17
CA VAL A 20 -7.22 10.22 -16.51
C VAL A 20 -8.36 10.73 -17.41
N THR A 21 -9.28 9.84 -17.75
CA THR A 21 -10.40 10.15 -18.64
C THR A 21 -11.50 10.93 -17.93
N GLU A 22 -12.29 11.70 -18.67
CA GLU A 22 -13.48 12.39 -18.16
C GLU A 22 -14.45 11.44 -17.42
N ARG A 23 -14.52 10.18 -17.87
CA ARG A 23 -15.31 9.15 -17.21
C ARG A 23 -14.77 8.84 -15.81
N GLU A 24 -13.47 8.60 -15.68
CA GLU A 24 -12.86 8.29 -14.38
C GLU A 24 -12.96 9.47 -13.41
N ILE A 25 -12.83 10.70 -13.91
CA ILE A 25 -13.08 11.92 -13.12
C ILE A 25 -14.54 11.94 -12.65
N ARG A 26 -15.51 11.79 -13.56
CA ARG A 26 -16.95 11.78 -13.26
C ARG A 26 -17.35 10.67 -12.28
N ASP A 27 -16.84 9.46 -12.47
CA ASP A 27 -17.09 8.32 -11.60
C ASP A 27 -16.50 8.56 -10.19
N GLY A 28 -15.40 9.32 -10.06
CA GLY A 28 -14.86 9.82 -8.79
C GLY A 28 -15.68 10.94 -8.14
N VAL A 29 -16.10 11.95 -8.90
CA VAL A 29 -16.93 13.10 -8.45
C VAL A 29 -18.30 12.63 -7.92
N ASN A 30 -18.86 11.58 -8.51
CA ASN A 30 -20.14 10.99 -8.10
C ASN A 30 -20.04 10.10 -6.85
N SER A 31 -18.86 9.89 -6.26
CA SER A 31 -18.72 9.05 -5.06
C SER A 31 -19.26 9.74 -3.80
N GLU A 32 -19.87 8.96 -2.90
CA GLU A 32 -20.54 9.48 -1.69
C GLU A 32 -19.58 10.21 -0.74
N TYR A 33 -18.36 9.67 -0.57
CA TYR A 33 -17.26 10.30 0.15
C TYR A 33 -16.99 11.72 -0.36
N PHE A 34 -17.01 11.87 -1.68
CA PHE A 34 -16.69 13.14 -2.31
C PHE A 34 -17.79 14.19 -2.10
N GLN A 35 -19.04 13.81 -2.30
CA GLN A 35 -20.21 14.68 -2.07
C GLN A 35 -20.34 15.16 -0.61
N ALA A 36 -19.67 14.49 0.34
CA ALA A 36 -19.53 14.94 1.71
C ALA A 36 -18.43 16.00 1.93
N GLU A 37 -17.37 16.04 1.11
CA GLU A 37 -16.27 17.02 1.21
C GLU A 37 -16.63 18.39 0.60
N LEU A 38 -17.39 18.43 -0.51
CA LEU A 38 -17.91 19.70 -1.07
C LEU A 38 -18.62 20.54 -0.01
N LYS A 39 -19.47 19.89 0.79
CA LYS A 39 -20.28 20.50 1.86
C LYS A 39 -19.45 21.00 3.04
N LYS A 40 -18.17 20.61 3.15
CA LYS A 40 -17.25 21.04 4.22
C LYS A 40 -16.31 22.17 3.77
N GLN A 41 -15.83 22.11 2.52
CA GLN A 41 -14.67 22.92 2.09
C GLN A 41 -15.01 24.18 1.28
N SER A 42 -16.29 24.42 0.94
CA SER A 42 -16.73 25.60 0.17
C SER A 42 -15.98 25.82 -1.15
N LEU A 43 -15.60 24.72 -1.82
CA LEU A 43 -14.85 24.73 -3.08
C LEU A 43 -15.78 24.87 -4.29
N THR A 44 -15.21 25.31 -5.42
CA THR A 44 -15.90 25.21 -6.72
C THR A 44 -15.84 23.78 -7.26
N GLU A 45 -16.78 23.43 -8.13
CA GLU A 45 -16.81 22.15 -8.85
C GLU A 45 -15.56 21.98 -9.74
N ALA A 46 -15.03 23.06 -10.33
CA ALA A 46 -13.82 23.03 -11.16
C ALA A 46 -12.53 22.81 -10.35
N ASP A 47 -12.41 23.43 -9.16
CA ASP A 47 -11.32 23.11 -8.21
C ASP A 47 -11.38 21.64 -7.77
N PHE A 48 -12.59 21.08 -7.78
CA PHE A 48 -12.86 19.74 -7.33
C PHE A 48 -12.53 18.67 -8.36
N GLU A 49 -13.03 18.79 -9.59
CA GLU A 49 -12.68 17.88 -10.70
C GLU A 49 -11.17 17.78 -10.87
N LYS A 50 -10.47 18.91 -10.73
CA LYS A 50 -9.01 18.98 -10.74
C LYS A 50 -8.35 18.21 -9.59
N ARG A 51 -8.89 18.24 -8.37
CA ARG A 51 -8.41 17.40 -7.25
C ARG A 51 -8.64 15.91 -7.50
N VAL A 52 -9.78 15.54 -8.08
CA VAL A 52 -10.07 14.15 -8.48
C VAL A 52 -9.08 13.69 -9.55
N GLN A 53 -8.86 14.50 -10.59
CA GLN A 53 -7.90 14.23 -11.65
C GLN A 53 -6.48 14.05 -11.08
N ASP A 54 -5.99 15.00 -10.28
CA ASP A 54 -4.66 14.93 -9.68
C ASP A 54 -4.50 13.71 -8.75
N HIS A 55 -5.53 13.35 -7.99
CA HIS A 55 -5.52 12.14 -7.15
C HIS A 55 -5.52 10.85 -7.99
N LEU A 56 -6.39 10.74 -9.00
CA LEU A 56 -6.44 9.58 -9.89
C LEU A 56 -5.16 9.41 -10.71
N MET A 57 -4.48 10.50 -11.09
CA MET A 57 -3.15 10.47 -11.70
C MET A 57 -2.11 9.84 -10.77
N VAL A 58 -2.13 10.20 -9.48
CA VAL A 58 -1.26 9.61 -8.45
C VAL A 58 -1.59 8.14 -8.21
N CYS A 59 -2.87 7.77 -8.08
CA CYS A 59 -3.28 6.38 -7.93
C CYS A 59 -2.83 5.53 -9.12
N LYS A 60 -3.05 5.98 -10.37
CA LYS A 60 -2.59 5.28 -11.58
C LYS A 60 -1.06 5.15 -11.64
N LEU A 61 -0.32 6.18 -11.21
CA LEU A 61 1.15 6.11 -11.14
C LEU A 61 1.60 5.02 -10.18
N ILE A 62 1.04 5.00 -8.96
CA ILE A 62 1.37 4.02 -7.91
C ILE A 62 1.01 2.61 -8.40
N ASP A 63 -0.23 2.41 -8.86
CA ASP A 63 -0.70 1.13 -9.42
C ASP A 63 0.23 0.62 -10.53
N THR A 64 0.74 1.52 -11.38
CA THR A 64 1.63 1.15 -12.48
C THR A 64 3.02 0.77 -11.97
N GLU A 65 3.68 1.60 -11.15
CA GLU A 65 5.02 1.29 -10.62
C GLU A 65 5.01 0.04 -9.73
N VAL A 66 3.93 -0.18 -8.96
CA VAL A 66 3.75 -1.34 -8.10
C VAL A 66 3.50 -2.61 -8.93
N LYS A 67 2.55 -2.61 -9.88
CA LYS A 67 2.26 -3.79 -10.72
C LYS A 67 3.40 -4.15 -11.69
N LEU A 68 4.28 -3.21 -12.04
CA LEU A 68 5.49 -3.48 -12.83
C LEU A 68 6.61 -4.15 -12.03
N ARG A 69 6.49 -4.23 -10.69
CA ARG A 69 7.53 -4.74 -9.78
C ARG A 69 7.08 -5.93 -8.93
N LEU A 70 5.78 -6.08 -8.71
CA LEU A 70 5.21 -7.21 -7.98
C LEU A 70 5.26 -8.51 -8.79
N SER A 71 5.85 -9.54 -8.18
CA SER A 71 5.55 -10.94 -8.48
C SER A 71 4.24 -11.36 -7.81
N ILE A 72 3.63 -12.44 -8.33
CA ILE A 72 2.63 -13.20 -7.57
C ILE A 72 3.40 -14.15 -6.65
N PRO A 73 3.15 -14.17 -5.32
CA PRO A 73 3.87 -15.04 -4.40
C PRO A 73 3.74 -16.53 -4.76
N ASP A 74 4.84 -17.26 -4.70
CA ASP A 74 4.89 -18.67 -5.14
C ASP A 74 4.49 -19.68 -4.05
N GLU A 75 4.32 -20.95 -4.44
CA GLU A 75 3.90 -22.01 -3.54
C GLU A 75 4.87 -22.22 -2.36
N GLN A 76 6.18 -22.04 -2.62
CA GLN A 76 7.24 -22.24 -1.63
C GLN A 76 7.30 -21.05 -0.66
N GLU A 77 7.11 -19.82 -1.12
CA GLU A 77 7.00 -18.62 -0.28
C GLU A 77 5.79 -18.70 0.66
N ILE A 78 4.61 -19.03 0.11
CA ILE A 78 3.38 -19.16 0.89
C ILE A 78 3.48 -20.32 1.90
N LYS A 79 4.13 -21.44 1.51
CA LYS A 79 4.40 -22.56 2.42
C LYS A 79 5.42 -22.23 3.49
N ASN A 80 6.51 -21.51 3.15
CA ASN A 80 7.52 -21.08 4.11
C ASN A 80 6.87 -20.22 5.20
N LEU A 81 6.09 -19.20 4.83
CA LEU A 81 5.36 -18.36 5.78
C LEU A 81 4.41 -19.18 6.67
N TYR A 82 3.69 -20.14 6.11
CA TYR A 82 2.84 -21.05 6.89
C TYR A 82 3.64 -21.87 7.92
N ASP A 83 4.74 -22.50 7.51
CA ASP A 83 5.56 -23.33 8.40
C ASP A 83 6.22 -22.48 9.50
N GLN A 84 6.64 -21.25 9.19
CA GLN A 84 7.13 -20.27 10.16
C GLN A 84 6.06 -19.90 11.19
N ILE A 85 4.83 -19.56 10.76
CA ILE A 85 3.70 -19.25 11.66
C ILE A 85 3.37 -20.45 12.56
N VAL A 86 3.40 -21.67 12.02
CA VAL A 86 3.19 -22.90 12.81
C VAL A 86 4.32 -23.12 13.83
N ALA A 87 5.58 -22.86 13.48
CA ALA A 87 6.71 -22.95 14.39
C ALA A 87 6.58 -21.93 15.54
N VAL A 88 6.33 -20.66 15.22
CA VAL A 88 6.16 -19.58 16.22
C VAL A 88 4.93 -19.82 17.11
N SER A 89 3.84 -20.39 16.57
CA SER A 89 2.66 -20.79 17.38
C SER A 89 2.96 -21.87 18.44
N ARG A 90 4.08 -22.58 18.31
CA ARG A 90 4.58 -23.61 19.24
C ARG A 90 5.68 -23.08 20.17
N GLY A 91 5.98 -21.77 20.13
CA GLY A 91 7.05 -21.15 20.90
C GLY A 91 8.45 -21.34 20.31
N ILE A 92 8.57 -21.70 19.03
CA ILE A 92 9.86 -21.81 18.33
C ILE A 92 10.23 -20.44 17.75
N THR A 93 11.28 -19.82 18.28
CA THR A 93 11.91 -18.63 17.70
C THR A 93 12.73 -19.00 16.46
N ILE A 94 12.70 -18.14 15.44
CA ILE A 94 13.43 -18.33 14.18
C ILE A 94 14.67 -17.44 14.22
N SER A 95 15.86 -18.05 14.19
CA SER A 95 17.15 -17.36 14.40
C SER A 95 17.50 -16.33 13.34
N ASP A 96 17.00 -16.50 12.13
CA ASP A 96 17.50 -15.82 10.93
C ASP A 96 16.63 -14.59 10.56
N LEU A 97 15.75 -14.17 11.48
CA LEU A 97 14.81 -13.06 11.30
C LEU A 97 15.19 -11.85 12.16
N SER A 98 14.82 -10.65 11.70
CA SER A 98 14.87 -9.45 12.55
C SER A 98 13.85 -9.56 13.70
N PRO A 99 14.07 -8.83 14.82
CA PRO A 99 13.10 -8.80 15.92
C PRO A 99 11.68 -8.41 15.46
N GLU A 100 11.59 -7.46 14.54
CA GLU A 100 10.33 -6.98 13.96
C GLU A 100 9.62 -8.06 13.11
N ALA A 101 10.37 -8.85 12.33
CA ALA A 101 9.82 -9.95 11.55
C ALA A 101 9.36 -11.11 12.47
N GLN A 102 10.15 -11.42 13.50
CA GLN A 102 9.77 -12.39 14.53
C GLN A 102 8.54 -11.93 15.32
N GLU A 103 8.40 -10.64 15.61
CA GLU A 103 7.20 -10.07 16.24
C GLU A 103 5.97 -10.18 15.33
N LYS A 104 6.06 -9.75 14.05
CA LYS A 104 4.99 -9.89 13.05
C LYS A 104 4.48 -11.34 12.94
N LEU A 105 5.38 -12.32 12.81
CA LEU A 105 4.99 -13.74 12.80
C LEU A 105 4.29 -14.18 14.10
N THR A 106 4.72 -13.63 15.24
CA THR A 106 4.11 -13.92 16.54
C THR A 106 2.71 -13.31 16.64
N GLU A 107 2.48 -12.13 16.07
CA GLU A 107 1.15 -11.52 15.98
C GLU A 107 0.21 -12.28 15.04
N MET A 108 0.70 -12.73 13.88
CA MET A 108 -0.05 -13.59 12.94
C MET A 108 -0.44 -14.91 13.60
N ALA A 109 0.50 -15.58 14.29
CA ALA A 109 0.22 -16.79 15.06
C ALA A 109 -0.85 -16.54 16.14
N LYS A 110 -0.72 -15.47 16.94
CA LYS A 110 -1.74 -15.05 17.92
C LYS A 110 -3.10 -14.77 17.27
N PHE A 111 -3.14 -14.16 16.08
CA PHE A 111 -4.38 -13.90 15.34
C PHE A 111 -5.11 -15.18 14.96
N PHE A 112 -4.44 -16.13 14.29
CA PHE A 112 -5.05 -17.40 13.91
C PHE A 112 -5.47 -18.24 15.13
N LEU A 113 -4.65 -18.27 16.18
CA LEU A 113 -5.01 -18.94 17.45
C LEU A 113 -6.26 -18.34 18.09
N ARG A 114 -6.41 -17.00 18.10
CA ARG A 114 -7.62 -16.32 18.63
C ARG A 114 -8.86 -16.56 17.76
N ARG A 115 -8.71 -16.68 16.44
CA ARG A 115 -9.83 -16.87 15.50
C ARG A 115 -10.38 -18.30 15.53
N ASP A 116 -9.50 -19.29 15.40
CA ASP A 116 -9.86 -20.68 15.12
C ASP A 116 -9.54 -21.65 16.28
N GLY A 117 -8.99 -21.13 17.40
CA GLY A 117 -8.49 -21.93 18.54
C GLY A 117 -7.20 -22.71 18.27
N LYS A 118 -6.74 -22.72 17.02
CA LYS A 118 -5.55 -23.43 16.50
C LYS A 118 -5.16 -22.81 15.16
N ILE A 119 -3.91 -23.01 14.71
CA ILE A 119 -3.55 -22.68 13.33
C ILE A 119 -4.36 -23.59 12.38
N GLY A 120 -4.97 -22.99 11.35
CA GLY A 120 -5.68 -23.72 10.30
C GLY A 120 -4.75 -24.59 9.46
N SER A 121 -5.28 -25.50 8.64
CA SER A 121 -4.45 -26.24 7.69
C SER A 121 -3.97 -25.35 6.54
N TYR A 122 -2.79 -25.64 5.98
CA TYR A 122 -2.20 -24.92 4.85
C TYR A 122 -3.21 -24.63 3.73
N SER A 123 -3.97 -25.64 3.29
CA SER A 123 -5.00 -25.50 2.25
C SER A 123 -6.10 -24.47 2.56
N LYS A 124 -6.40 -24.21 3.84
CA LYS A 124 -7.35 -23.16 4.25
C LYS A 124 -6.71 -21.78 4.29
N LEU A 125 -5.48 -21.68 4.79
CA LEU A 125 -4.80 -20.39 4.98
C LEU A 125 -4.05 -19.89 3.73
N LYS A 126 -3.76 -20.77 2.76
CA LYS A 126 -2.98 -20.45 1.54
C LYS A 126 -3.39 -19.15 0.85
N LYS A 127 -4.70 -18.93 0.65
CA LYS A 127 -5.19 -17.69 0.02
C LYS A 127 -4.92 -16.45 0.89
N GLU A 128 -5.21 -16.56 2.18
CA GLU A 128 -5.02 -15.47 3.16
C GLU A 128 -3.52 -15.11 3.32
N LEU A 129 -2.63 -16.10 3.29
CA LEU A 129 -1.19 -15.92 3.32
C LEU A 129 -0.63 -15.37 2.00
N SER A 130 -1.14 -15.81 0.85
CA SER A 130 -0.78 -15.25 -0.47
C SER A 130 -1.18 -13.78 -0.59
N GLU A 131 -2.40 -13.42 -0.14
CA GLU A 131 -2.84 -12.02 -0.05
C GLU A 131 -2.01 -11.20 0.94
N TYR A 132 -1.53 -11.80 2.04
CA TYR A 132 -0.65 -11.12 2.99
C TYR A 132 0.71 -10.79 2.37
N ILE A 133 1.38 -11.77 1.76
CA ILE A 133 2.70 -11.57 1.12
C ILE A 133 2.58 -10.50 0.01
N TYR A 134 1.60 -10.64 -0.88
CA TYR A 134 1.37 -9.67 -1.96
C TYR A 134 1.15 -8.22 -1.45
N ARG A 135 0.46 -8.04 -0.32
CA ARG A 135 0.28 -6.71 0.30
C ARG A 135 1.56 -6.18 0.94
N SER A 136 2.32 -7.04 1.62
CA SER A 136 3.62 -6.70 2.22
C SER A 136 4.62 -6.26 1.14
N ASP A 137 4.69 -7.00 0.04
CA ASP A 137 5.58 -6.69 -1.07
C ASP A 137 5.16 -5.40 -1.79
N ALA A 138 3.84 -5.14 -1.89
CA ALA A 138 3.31 -3.91 -2.47
C ALA A 138 3.70 -2.68 -1.65
N GLU A 139 3.66 -2.80 -0.32
CA GLU A 139 4.10 -1.76 0.63
C GLU A 139 5.61 -1.50 0.51
N ILE A 140 6.44 -2.55 0.47
CA ILE A 140 7.89 -2.45 0.27
C ILE A 140 8.22 -1.77 -1.06
N VAL A 141 7.59 -2.20 -2.16
CA VAL A 141 7.77 -1.63 -3.49
C VAL A 141 7.33 -0.16 -3.58
N PHE A 142 6.26 0.22 -2.87
CA PHE A 142 5.79 1.60 -2.79
C PHE A 142 6.74 2.49 -1.97
N GLU A 143 7.21 2.03 -0.81
CA GLU A 143 8.20 2.76 -0.02
C GLU A 143 9.53 2.93 -0.77
N ASP A 144 10.00 1.91 -1.49
CA ASP A 144 11.17 2.01 -2.37
C ASP A 144 10.93 2.88 -3.61
N PHE A 145 9.67 3.15 -3.99
CA PHE A 145 9.35 4.19 -4.96
C PHE A 145 9.43 5.59 -4.34
N LEU A 146 8.84 5.81 -3.16
CA LEU A 146 8.93 7.10 -2.45
C LEU A 146 10.39 7.49 -2.14
N LYS A 147 11.22 6.55 -1.67
CA LYS A 147 12.65 6.77 -1.44
C LYS A 147 13.37 7.25 -2.71
N ARG A 148 13.10 6.63 -3.87
CA ARG A 148 13.67 7.01 -5.18
C ARG A 148 13.15 8.35 -5.70
N LEU A 149 11.91 8.74 -5.37
CA LEU A 149 11.41 10.08 -5.70
C LEU A 149 12.11 11.14 -4.85
N ARG A 150 12.19 10.93 -3.53
CA ARG A 150 12.89 11.83 -2.60
C ARG A 150 14.38 11.99 -2.93
N SER A 151 15.09 10.91 -3.26
CA SER A 151 16.53 10.96 -3.58
C SER A 151 16.88 11.72 -4.85
N ASN A 152 15.91 11.88 -5.76
CA ASN A 152 16.08 12.49 -7.08
C ASN A 152 15.47 13.90 -7.16
N ALA A 153 15.04 14.47 -6.04
CA ALA A 153 14.35 15.75 -5.97
C ALA A 153 15.13 16.78 -5.14
N THR A 154 15.26 18.00 -5.65
CA THR A 154 15.65 19.16 -4.84
C THR A 154 14.46 19.54 -3.95
N ILE A 155 14.64 19.47 -2.63
CA ILE A 155 13.61 19.80 -1.65
C ILE A 155 14.13 20.92 -0.77
N GLU A 156 13.59 22.12 -0.99
CA GLU A 156 13.84 23.29 -0.14
C GLU A 156 12.66 23.46 0.83
N VAL A 157 12.98 23.55 2.13
CA VAL A 157 12.01 23.82 3.19
C VAL A 157 12.30 25.22 3.70
N ALA A 158 11.44 26.18 3.38
CA ALA A 158 11.49 27.50 3.99
C ALA A 158 10.96 27.41 5.42
N GLU A 159 11.80 27.71 6.41
CA GLU A 159 11.34 28.05 7.75
C GLU A 159 10.62 29.40 7.69
N ILE A 160 9.45 29.48 8.30
CA ILE A 160 8.63 30.69 8.39
C ILE A 160 8.62 31.08 9.87
N GLU A 161 9.19 32.23 10.19
CA GLU A 161 9.18 32.87 11.52
C GLU A 161 7.78 33.44 11.88
#